data_AF-A0A9P5S5G4-F1
#
_entry.id   AF-A0A9P5S5G4-F1
#
_cell.length_a   1.000
_cell.length_b   1.000
_cell.length_c   1.000
_cell.angle_alpha   90.00
_cell.angle_beta   90.00
_cell.angle_gamma   90.00
#
_symmetry.space_group_name_H-M   'P 1'
#
loop_
_entity.id
_entity.type
_entity.pdbx_description
1 polymer ?
#
loop_
_entity_poly.entity_id
_entity_poly.type
_entity_poly.pdbx_seq_one_letter_code
_entity_poly.pdbx_strand_id
1 'polypeptide(L)'
;MDASAQQGFGEILSHFIGWAYFIAWSASFYPQAILNWRRKSVQGLSMDFIYLNVLGFLCYSIFNLSFYYSPEVQEEYRKRNDGQDNLVRANDVFFAVHALILSSFTLFQTLIYKRDEGQKVSSPTKLLILISTFGASIVFGAAYVGTSQWIDLLYYLSYIKLGISFIKYCPQVYLNYASQSTVGWSIHNILLDFTGGALSIGQLVLDAYISGDWSGISGDPVKFGLGFLSIAFDLVFMTQHFILYRNREDFYAPLSMMENNGEARESKKLLLLPSHKTYLSMQREDARVSRPASMKDLELGFDDSQYSTRH
;
A
#
# COMPACT_ATOMS: atom_id res chain seq x y z
N MET A 1 22.19 5.89 41.20
CA MET A 1 22.46 4.89 40.15
C MET A 1 23.65 5.38 39.37
N ASP A 2 24.63 4.52 39.16
CA ASP A 2 25.89 4.88 38.50
C ASP A 2 25.62 5.28 37.05
N ALA A 3 26.27 6.35 36.55
CA ALA A 3 26.00 6.88 35.20
C ALA A 3 26.22 5.83 34.11
N SER A 4 27.18 4.91 34.34
CA SER A 4 27.45 3.74 33.51
C SER A 4 26.29 2.71 33.47
N ALA A 5 25.63 2.47 34.61
CA ALA A 5 24.49 1.56 34.69
C ALA A 5 23.24 2.18 34.02
N GLN A 6 23.10 3.50 34.09
CA GLN A 6 22.01 4.24 33.44
C GLN A 6 22.20 4.29 31.92
N GLN A 7 23.44 4.41 31.46
CA GLN A 7 23.82 4.35 30.04
C GLN A 7 23.60 2.94 29.46
N GLY A 8 24.04 1.89 30.16
CA GLY A 8 23.84 0.50 29.71
C GLY A 8 22.37 0.07 29.67
N PHE A 9 21.54 0.50 30.63
CA PHE A 9 20.09 0.23 30.58
C PHE A 9 19.41 0.97 29.41
N GLY A 10 19.81 2.22 29.15
CA GLY A 10 19.29 3.02 28.05
C GLY A 10 19.56 2.39 26.68
N GLU A 11 20.77 1.88 26.46
CA GLU A 11 21.15 1.20 25.21
C GLU A 11 20.35 -0.09 25.00
N ILE A 12 20.18 -0.92 26.04
CA ILE A 12 19.35 -2.14 25.96
C ILE A 12 17.90 -1.79 25.62
N LEU A 13 17.36 -0.75 26.26
CA LEU A 13 16.00 -0.28 26.00
C LEU A 13 15.85 0.23 24.55
N SER A 14 16.81 1.02 24.07
CA SER A 14 16.84 1.48 22.67
C SER A 14 16.85 0.31 21.70
N HIS A 15 17.70 -0.70 21.92
CA HIS A 15 17.73 -1.91 21.09
C HIS A 15 16.39 -2.66 21.09
N PHE A 16 15.74 -2.79 22.24
CA PHE A 16 14.43 -3.44 22.34
C PHE A 16 13.35 -2.67 21.58
N ILE A 17 13.29 -1.34 21.75
CA ILE A 17 12.38 -0.46 21.00
C ILE A 17 12.66 -0.57 19.50
N GLY A 18 13.95 -0.62 19.13
CA GLY A 18 14.49 -0.95 17.81
C GLY A 18 13.79 -2.12 17.13
N TRP A 19 13.89 -3.28 17.76
CA TRP A 19 13.27 -4.50 17.26
C TRP A 19 11.74 -4.44 17.29
N ALA A 20 11.15 -3.83 18.32
CA ALA A 20 9.70 -3.74 18.45
C ALA A 20 9.08 -2.95 17.29
N TYR A 21 9.62 -1.78 16.93
CA TYR A 21 9.08 -1.02 15.79
C TYR A 21 9.34 -1.72 14.47
N PHE A 22 10.49 -2.38 14.30
CA PHE A 22 10.81 -3.12 13.07
C PHE A 22 9.81 -4.25 12.82
N ILE A 23 9.48 -4.99 13.89
CA ILE A 23 8.47 -6.05 13.86
C ILE A 23 7.09 -5.45 13.60
N ALA A 24 6.72 -4.34 14.25
CA ALA A 24 5.43 -3.69 14.04
C ALA A 24 5.23 -3.24 12.58
N TRP A 25 6.22 -2.57 11.99
CA TRP A 25 6.17 -2.16 10.58
C TRP A 25 6.14 -3.36 9.62
N SER A 26 6.91 -4.41 9.89
CA SER A 26 6.88 -5.61 9.04
C SER A 26 5.52 -6.33 9.14
N ALA A 27 4.96 -6.41 10.34
CA ALA A 27 3.64 -7.01 10.58
C ALA A 27 2.50 -6.19 9.96
N SER A 28 2.65 -4.87 9.79
CA SER A 28 1.60 -3.99 9.27
C SER A 28 1.15 -4.34 7.84
N PHE A 29 1.98 -5.04 7.07
CA PHE A 29 1.65 -5.49 5.70
C PHE A 29 0.65 -6.66 5.63
N TYR A 30 0.51 -7.44 6.71
CA TYR A 30 -0.32 -8.65 6.72
C TYR A 30 -1.82 -8.38 6.89
N PRO A 31 -2.27 -7.48 7.79
CA PRO A 31 -3.68 -7.29 8.06
C PRO A 31 -4.54 -7.01 6.84
N GLN A 32 -4.06 -6.22 5.87
CA GLN A 32 -4.85 -5.94 4.66
C GLN A 32 -5.01 -7.20 3.80
N ALA A 33 -3.93 -7.96 3.60
CA ALA A 33 -3.97 -9.21 2.85
C ALA A 33 -4.91 -10.25 3.51
N ILE A 34 -4.87 -10.33 4.84
CA ILE A 34 -5.76 -11.20 5.63
C ILE A 34 -7.22 -10.72 5.52
N LEU A 35 -7.46 -9.42 5.60
CA LEU A 35 -8.79 -8.83 5.47
C LEU A 35 -9.42 -9.16 4.11
N ASN A 36 -8.67 -8.93 3.03
CA ASN A 36 -9.07 -9.28 1.67
C ASN A 36 -9.38 -10.78 1.54
N TRP A 37 -8.53 -11.64 2.10
CA TRP A 37 -8.74 -13.09 2.09
C TRP A 37 -9.98 -13.53 2.86
N ARG A 38 -10.29 -12.88 4.00
CA ARG A 38 -11.49 -13.16 4.82
C ARG A 38 -12.76 -12.71 4.12
N ARG A 39 -12.77 -11.49 3.57
CA ARG A 39 -13.94 -10.89 2.91
C ARG A 39 -14.19 -11.42 1.50
N LYS A 40 -13.17 -12.01 0.86
CA LYS A 40 -13.17 -12.34 -0.57
C LYS A 40 -13.56 -11.15 -1.46
N SER A 41 -13.27 -9.94 -0.97
CA SER A 41 -13.59 -8.66 -1.60
C SER A 41 -12.48 -7.66 -1.29
N VAL A 42 -12.15 -6.84 -2.28
CA VAL A 42 -11.23 -5.70 -2.17
C VAL A 42 -11.97 -4.36 -2.27
N GLN A 43 -13.30 -4.37 -2.17
CA GLN A 43 -14.09 -3.13 -2.13
C GLN A 43 -13.73 -2.31 -0.90
N GLY A 44 -13.64 -0.98 -1.10
CA GLY A 44 -13.15 -0.02 -0.12
C GLY A 44 -11.63 0.15 -0.08
N LEU A 45 -10.87 -0.59 -0.90
CA LEU A 45 -9.42 -0.45 -1.01
C LEU A 45 -9.04 0.34 -2.27
N SER A 46 -8.23 1.39 -2.14
CA SER A 46 -7.83 2.22 -3.27
C SER A 46 -6.88 1.48 -4.21
N MET A 47 -7.25 1.38 -5.49
CA MET A 47 -6.36 0.81 -6.52
C MET A 47 -5.09 1.65 -6.66
N ASP A 48 -5.19 2.97 -6.52
CA ASP A 48 -4.02 3.85 -6.56
C ASP A 48 -3.03 3.50 -5.46
N PHE A 49 -3.52 3.36 -4.21
CA PHE A 49 -2.67 2.97 -3.07
C PHE A 49 -1.92 1.66 -3.35
N ILE A 50 -2.61 0.64 -3.88
CA ILE A 50 -2.02 -0.68 -4.13
C ILE A 50 -0.93 -0.60 -5.21
N TYR A 51 -1.24 0.00 -6.36
CA TYR A 51 -0.30 0.10 -7.48
C TYR A 51 0.92 0.96 -7.10
N LEU A 52 0.71 2.06 -6.38
CA LEU A 52 1.78 2.90 -5.88
C LEU A 52 2.67 2.17 -4.87
N ASN A 53 2.11 1.37 -3.96
CA ASN A 53 2.94 0.56 -3.05
C ASN A 53 3.80 -0.44 -3.80
N VAL A 54 3.25 -1.17 -4.78
CA VAL A 54 4.03 -2.14 -5.56
C VAL A 54 5.18 -1.44 -6.30
N LEU A 55 4.91 -0.33 -6.99
CA LEU A 55 5.96 0.43 -7.68
C LEU A 55 7.02 0.94 -6.70
N GLY A 56 6.59 1.55 -5.58
CA GLY A 56 7.51 2.06 -4.57
C GLY A 56 8.41 0.96 -3.99
N PHE A 57 7.84 -0.15 -3.55
CA PHE A 57 8.62 -1.25 -2.98
C PHE A 57 9.46 -2.01 -4.03
N LEU A 58 9.07 -1.96 -5.30
CA LEU A 58 9.92 -2.45 -6.40
C LEU A 58 11.17 -1.59 -6.53
N CYS A 59 11.01 -0.26 -6.64
CA CYS A 59 12.13 0.68 -6.66
C CYS A 59 13.03 0.52 -5.43
N TYR A 60 12.43 0.40 -4.24
CA TYR A 60 13.17 0.23 -2.98
C TYR A 60 13.91 -1.10 -2.89
N SER A 61 13.31 -2.19 -3.40
CA SER A 61 13.96 -3.50 -3.43
C SER A 61 15.15 -3.50 -4.37
N ILE A 62 15.01 -2.93 -5.58
CA ILE A 62 16.11 -2.81 -6.55
C ILE A 62 17.26 -1.99 -5.95
N PHE A 63 16.94 -0.85 -5.31
CA PHE A 63 17.92 -0.03 -4.59
C PHE A 63 18.71 -0.84 -3.56
N ASN A 64 18.03 -1.45 -2.58
CA ASN A 64 18.70 -2.15 -1.48
C ASN A 64 19.47 -3.38 -1.97
N LEU A 65 18.90 -4.18 -2.88
CA LEU A 65 19.59 -5.34 -3.45
C LEU A 65 20.86 -4.92 -4.18
N SER A 66 20.82 -3.83 -4.95
CA SER A 66 21.97 -3.38 -5.73
C SER A 66 23.07 -2.83 -4.83
N PHE A 67 22.73 -1.96 -3.87
CA PHE A 67 23.69 -1.43 -2.89
C PHE A 67 24.32 -2.51 -2.01
N TYR A 68 23.57 -3.57 -1.71
CA TYR A 68 24.04 -4.66 -0.86
C TYR A 68 24.89 -5.70 -1.61
N TYR A 69 24.51 -6.08 -2.83
CA TYR A 69 25.16 -7.19 -3.55
C TYR A 69 26.07 -6.79 -4.71
N SER A 70 25.95 -5.58 -5.28
CA SER A 70 26.77 -5.19 -6.45
C SER A 70 28.07 -4.51 -6.02
N PRO A 71 29.26 -5.13 -6.24
CA PRO A 71 30.53 -4.48 -5.94
C PRO A 71 30.77 -3.22 -6.77
N GLU A 72 30.24 -3.18 -8.00
CA GLU A 72 30.34 -2.02 -8.89
C GLU A 72 29.61 -0.82 -8.27
N VAL A 73 28.36 -0.99 -7.86
CA VAL A 73 27.57 0.08 -7.21
C VAL A 73 28.21 0.55 -5.91
N GLN A 74 28.75 -0.40 -5.12
CA GLN A 74 29.46 -0.08 -3.88
C GLN A 74 30.69 0.78 -4.17
N GLU A 75 31.46 0.44 -5.21
CA GLU A 75 32.61 1.23 -5.63
C GLU A 75 32.23 2.61 -6.17
N GLU A 76 31.18 2.70 -6.98
CA GLU A 76 30.63 3.97 -7.45
C GLU A 76 30.20 4.87 -6.28
N TYR A 77 29.60 4.29 -5.25
CA TYR A 77 29.25 5.01 -4.03
C TYR A 77 30.49 5.51 -3.29
N ARG A 78 31.48 4.65 -3.04
CA ARG A 78 32.73 5.03 -2.36
C ARG A 78 33.42 6.19 -3.05
N LYS A 79 33.52 6.15 -4.38
CA LYS A 79 34.11 7.23 -5.19
C LYS A 79 33.40 8.58 -5.01
N ARG A 80 32.09 8.57 -4.74
CA ARG A 80 31.27 9.77 -4.56
C ARG A 80 31.17 10.25 -3.11
N ASN A 81 31.63 9.45 -2.14
CA ASN A 81 31.48 9.71 -0.71
C ASN A 81 32.80 9.53 0.04
N ASP A 82 33.91 10.05 -0.50
CA ASP A 82 35.23 10.06 0.15
C ASP A 82 35.72 8.68 0.65
N GLY A 83 35.42 7.63 -0.11
CA GLY A 83 35.80 6.26 0.21
C GLY A 83 34.91 5.56 1.25
N GLN A 84 33.87 6.22 1.75
CA GLN A 84 32.95 5.66 2.74
C GLN A 84 32.04 4.59 2.14
N ASP A 85 31.83 3.51 2.89
CA ASP A 85 30.90 2.46 2.52
C ASP A 85 29.44 2.93 2.65
N ASN A 86 28.57 2.37 1.81
CA ASN A 86 27.15 2.64 1.94
C ASN A 86 26.57 2.03 3.22
N LEU A 87 25.48 2.62 3.70
CA LEU A 87 24.85 2.23 4.96
C LEU A 87 23.81 1.10 4.83
N VAL A 88 23.56 0.58 3.62
CA VAL A 88 22.57 -0.49 3.43
C VAL A 88 23.04 -1.76 4.14
N ARG A 89 22.11 -2.42 4.82
CA ARG A 89 22.33 -3.66 5.58
C ARG A 89 21.36 -4.75 5.14
N ALA A 90 21.62 -5.99 5.57
CA ALA A 90 20.83 -7.15 5.20
C ALA A 90 19.36 -7.05 5.63
N ASN A 91 19.09 -6.41 6.78
CA ASN A 91 17.73 -6.15 7.27
C ASN A 91 16.95 -5.19 6.34
N ASP A 92 17.62 -4.21 5.72
CA ASP A 92 16.97 -3.29 4.78
C ASP A 92 16.57 -4.01 3.50
N VAL A 93 17.43 -4.90 3.01
CA VAL A 93 17.13 -5.80 1.89
C VAL A 93 15.94 -6.70 2.21
N PHE A 94 15.97 -7.37 3.37
CA PHE A 94 14.88 -8.24 3.80
C PHE A 94 13.55 -7.49 3.89
N PHE A 95 13.55 -6.33 4.54
CA PHE A 95 12.36 -5.50 4.68
C PHE A 95 11.80 -5.05 3.34
N ALA A 96 12.66 -4.54 2.45
CA ALA A 96 12.25 -4.06 1.13
C ALA A 96 11.61 -5.17 0.28
N VAL A 97 12.27 -6.33 0.21
CA VAL A 97 11.78 -7.49 -0.55
C VAL A 97 10.51 -8.07 0.09
N HIS A 98 10.47 -8.16 1.41
CA HIS A 98 9.28 -8.61 2.15
C HIS A 98 8.06 -7.73 1.83
N ALA A 99 8.21 -6.41 1.93
CA ALA A 99 7.16 -5.45 1.63
C ALA A 99 6.72 -5.51 0.15
N LEU A 100 7.65 -5.73 -0.78
CA LEU A 100 7.34 -5.93 -2.20
C LEU A 100 6.49 -7.18 -2.41
N ILE A 101 6.83 -8.31 -1.78
CA ILE A 101 6.09 -9.57 -1.88
C ILE A 101 4.66 -9.38 -1.37
N LEU A 102 4.49 -8.82 -0.17
CA LEU A 102 3.17 -8.63 0.44
C LEU A 102 2.31 -7.60 -0.32
N SER A 103 2.92 -6.53 -0.82
CA SER A 103 2.23 -5.55 -1.67
C SER A 103 1.79 -6.18 -3.00
N SER A 104 2.65 -6.98 -3.62
CA SER A 104 2.33 -7.70 -4.86
C SER A 104 1.26 -8.76 -4.64
N PHE A 105 1.29 -9.44 -3.50
CA PHE A 105 0.24 -10.38 -3.11
C PHE A 105 -1.11 -9.66 -2.93
N THR A 106 -1.12 -8.49 -2.30
CA THR A 106 -2.33 -7.66 -2.17
C THR A 106 -2.82 -7.17 -3.53
N LEU A 107 -1.92 -6.82 -4.45
CA LEU A 107 -2.27 -6.52 -5.84
C LEU A 107 -2.90 -7.73 -6.54
N PHE A 108 -2.31 -8.92 -6.41
CA PHE A 108 -2.87 -10.15 -6.96
C PHE A 108 -4.28 -10.43 -6.43
N GLN A 109 -4.54 -10.19 -5.14
CA GLN A 109 -5.88 -10.31 -4.56
C GLN A 109 -6.92 -9.43 -5.27
N THR A 110 -6.52 -8.27 -5.81
CA THR A 110 -7.43 -7.40 -6.57
C THR A 110 -7.86 -7.96 -7.92
N LEU A 111 -7.11 -8.93 -8.45
CA LEU A 111 -7.41 -9.60 -9.71
C LEU A 111 -8.39 -10.75 -9.54
N ILE A 112 -8.44 -11.35 -8.34
CA ILE A 112 -9.23 -12.56 -8.05
C ILE A 112 -10.47 -12.31 -7.20
N TYR A 113 -10.48 -11.28 -6.35
CA TYR A 113 -11.56 -11.00 -5.42
C TYR A 113 -12.53 -9.95 -5.95
N LYS A 114 -13.74 -9.92 -5.38
CA LYS A 114 -14.79 -8.99 -5.78
C LYS A 114 -14.28 -7.55 -5.66
N ARG A 115 -14.53 -6.74 -6.69
CA ARG A 115 -14.13 -5.35 -6.82
C ARG A 115 -15.31 -4.53 -7.35
N ASP A 116 -15.43 -3.26 -6.99
CA ASP A 116 -16.43 -2.39 -7.60
C ASP A 116 -16.10 -2.11 -9.07
N GLU A 117 -17.11 -1.98 -9.93
CA GLU A 117 -16.92 -1.75 -11.37
C GLU A 117 -16.18 -0.43 -11.67
N GLY A 118 -16.38 0.58 -10.82
CA GLY A 118 -15.71 1.87 -10.89
C GLY A 118 -14.32 1.91 -10.23
N GLN A 119 -13.92 0.88 -9.49
CA GLN A 119 -12.67 0.87 -8.72
C GLN A 119 -11.49 0.60 -9.65
N LYS A 120 -10.92 1.68 -10.19
CA LYS A 120 -9.85 1.69 -11.18
C LYS A 120 -8.71 2.60 -10.71
N VAL A 121 -7.52 2.43 -11.30
CA VAL A 121 -6.40 3.34 -11.10
C VAL A 121 -6.73 4.69 -11.76
N SER A 122 -6.56 5.79 -11.02
CA SER A 122 -6.84 7.14 -11.46
C SER A 122 -5.83 7.63 -12.51
N SER A 123 -6.24 8.60 -13.33
CA SER A 123 -5.37 9.17 -14.36
C SER A 123 -4.10 9.82 -13.80
N PRO A 124 -4.12 10.57 -12.69
CA PRO A 124 -2.90 11.09 -12.07
C PRO A 124 -1.92 9.98 -11.66
N THR A 125 -2.43 8.89 -11.06
CA THR A 125 -1.59 7.75 -10.68
C THR A 125 -1.00 7.05 -11.90
N LYS A 126 -1.80 6.84 -12.96
CA LYS A 126 -1.29 6.28 -14.23
C LYS A 126 -0.19 7.14 -14.82
N LEU A 127 -0.38 8.47 -14.84
CA LEU A 127 0.62 9.41 -15.35
C LEU A 127 1.90 9.37 -14.51
N LEU A 128 1.77 9.32 -13.18
CA LEU A 128 2.93 9.19 -12.29
C LEU A 128 3.71 7.89 -12.56
N ILE A 129 3.01 6.75 -12.67
CA ILE A 129 3.63 5.46 -12.97
C ILE A 129 4.33 5.53 -14.32
N LEU A 130 3.69 6.10 -15.35
CA LEU A 130 4.26 6.24 -16.68
C LEU A 130 5.54 7.10 -16.66
N ILE A 131 5.50 8.28 -16.05
CA ILE A 131 6.67 9.18 -15.96
C ILE A 131 7.81 8.52 -15.19
N SER A 132 7.50 7.88 -14.06
CA SER A 132 8.49 7.21 -13.20
C SER A 132 9.18 6.06 -13.93
N THR A 133 8.40 5.20 -14.59
CA THR A 133 8.94 4.04 -15.32
C THR A 133 9.68 4.46 -16.59
N PHE A 134 9.20 5.49 -17.29
CA PHE A 134 9.87 6.03 -18.47
C PHE A 134 11.20 6.69 -18.12
N GLY A 135 11.24 7.55 -17.10
CA GLY A 135 12.48 8.15 -16.63
C GLY A 135 13.48 7.11 -16.11
N ALA A 136 13.02 6.08 -15.40
CA ALA A 136 13.88 4.98 -14.98
C ALA A 136 14.48 4.23 -16.18
N SER A 137 13.69 4.03 -17.24
CA SER A 137 14.16 3.39 -18.48
C SER A 137 15.22 4.22 -19.20
N ILE A 138 15.09 5.56 -19.21
CA ILE A 138 16.09 6.47 -19.78
C ILE A 138 17.40 6.38 -18.99
N VAL A 139 17.34 6.50 -17.66
CA VAL A 139 18.55 6.45 -16.81
C VAL A 139 19.20 5.07 -16.88
N PHE A 140 18.41 3.99 -16.92
CA PHE A 140 18.91 2.64 -17.16
C PHE A 140 19.64 2.54 -18.50
N GLY A 141 19.04 3.06 -19.59
CA GLY A 141 19.67 3.09 -20.91
C GLY A 141 20.99 3.86 -20.91
N ALA A 142 21.04 5.01 -20.23
CA ALA A 142 22.25 5.82 -20.08
C ALA A 142 23.35 5.08 -19.29
N ALA A 143 22.99 4.40 -18.20
CA ALA A 143 23.92 3.56 -17.44
C ALA A 143 24.44 2.39 -18.30
N TYR A 144 23.55 1.74 -19.06
CA TYR A 144 23.90 0.61 -19.91
C TYR A 144 24.89 0.97 -21.03
N VAL A 145 24.76 2.17 -21.63
CA VAL A 145 25.70 2.65 -22.67
C VAL A 145 26.93 3.36 -22.10
N GLY A 146 27.06 3.46 -20.77
CA GLY A 146 28.20 4.04 -20.07
C GLY A 146 28.23 5.57 -20.05
N THR A 147 27.14 6.25 -20.39
CA THR A 147 27.02 7.73 -20.25
C THR A 147 26.58 8.16 -18.85
N SER A 148 26.02 7.24 -18.06
CA SER A 148 25.73 7.39 -16.63
C SER A 148 26.31 6.20 -15.86
N GLN A 149 26.30 6.28 -14.54
CA GLN A 149 26.67 5.19 -13.65
C GLN A 149 25.42 4.45 -13.12
N TRP A 150 25.58 3.21 -12.66
CA TRP A 150 24.45 2.44 -12.11
C TRP A 150 23.86 3.11 -10.88
N ILE A 151 24.70 3.72 -10.04
CA ILE A 151 24.26 4.47 -8.86
C ILE A 151 23.30 5.62 -9.18
N ASP A 152 23.37 6.22 -10.38
CA ASP A 152 22.44 7.29 -10.80
C ASP A 152 21.02 6.75 -10.98
N LEU A 153 20.89 5.56 -11.56
CA LEU A 153 19.62 4.84 -11.65
C LEU A 153 19.08 4.54 -10.25
N LEU A 154 19.93 4.07 -9.34
CA LEU A 154 19.50 3.74 -7.99
C LEU A 154 19.00 4.98 -7.23
N TYR A 155 19.71 6.11 -7.32
CA TYR A 155 19.24 7.36 -6.74
C TYR A 155 17.92 7.82 -7.37
N TYR A 156 17.77 7.71 -8.68
CA TYR A 156 16.49 7.99 -9.34
C TYR A 156 15.33 7.12 -8.80
N LEU A 157 15.55 5.80 -8.66
CA LEU A 157 14.57 4.88 -8.06
C LEU A 157 14.27 5.23 -6.59
N SER A 158 15.28 5.67 -5.83
CA SER A 158 15.10 6.09 -4.44
C SER A 158 14.18 7.32 -4.33
N TYR A 159 14.30 8.29 -5.25
CA TYR A 159 13.43 9.46 -5.30
C TYR A 159 11.99 9.09 -5.67
N ILE A 160 11.79 8.13 -6.58
CA ILE A 160 10.45 7.59 -6.88
C ILE A 160 9.84 6.98 -5.61
N LYS A 161 10.57 6.11 -4.91
CA LYS A 161 10.10 5.50 -3.66
C LYS A 161 9.74 6.56 -2.61
N LEU A 162 10.59 7.58 -2.46
CA LEU A 162 10.36 8.67 -1.52
C LEU A 162 9.07 9.43 -1.88
N GLY A 163 8.94 9.89 -3.12
CA GLY A 163 7.75 10.60 -3.60
C GLY A 163 6.46 9.80 -3.45
N ILE A 164 6.49 8.51 -3.78
CA ILE A 164 5.36 7.58 -3.56
C ILE A 164 4.97 7.52 -2.09
N SER A 165 5.94 7.51 -1.18
CA SER A 165 5.68 7.43 0.26
C SER A 165 4.90 8.64 0.78
N PHE A 166 5.09 9.82 0.18
CA PHE A 166 4.33 11.05 0.48
C PHE A 166 2.88 11.03 0.00
N ILE A 167 2.61 10.42 -1.15
CA ILE A 167 1.31 10.59 -1.83
C ILE A 167 0.41 9.35 -1.73
N LYS A 168 0.98 8.16 -1.50
CA LYS A 168 0.24 6.89 -1.67
C LYS A 168 -1.02 6.77 -0.83
N TYR A 169 -1.03 7.41 0.35
CA TYR A 169 -2.16 7.36 1.28
C TYR A 169 -3.29 8.31 0.88
N CYS A 170 -3.02 9.39 0.14
CA CYS A 170 -4.02 10.39 -0.25
C CYS A 170 -5.24 9.78 -0.97
N PRO A 171 -5.06 8.89 -1.98
CA PRO A 171 -6.19 8.24 -2.63
C PRO A 171 -7.08 7.42 -1.69
N GLN A 172 -6.50 6.76 -0.67
CA GLN A 172 -7.27 5.99 0.30
C GLN A 172 -8.01 6.91 1.28
N VAL A 173 -7.37 7.98 1.76
CA VAL A 173 -8.02 9.00 2.60
C VAL A 173 -9.23 9.59 1.87
N TYR A 174 -9.06 9.95 0.59
CA TYR A 174 -10.14 10.47 -0.23
C TYR A 174 -11.24 9.43 -0.46
N LEU A 175 -10.90 8.18 -0.73
CA LEU A 175 -11.88 7.11 -0.92
C LEU A 175 -12.73 6.89 0.34
N ASN A 176 -12.10 6.88 1.51
CA ASN A 176 -12.81 6.77 2.78
C ASN A 176 -13.76 7.96 3.00
N TYR A 177 -13.31 9.17 2.64
CA TYR A 177 -14.15 10.36 2.68
C TYR A 177 -15.32 10.28 1.69
N ALA A 178 -15.07 9.95 0.43
CA ALA A 178 -16.10 9.90 -0.60
C ALA A 178 -17.16 8.82 -0.32
N SER A 179 -16.75 7.68 0.23
CA SER A 179 -17.65 6.59 0.61
C SER A 179 -18.26 6.75 2.01
N GLN A 180 -17.79 7.72 2.80
CA GLN A 180 -18.11 7.90 4.22
C GLN A 180 -17.98 6.58 5.01
N SER A 181 -16.99 5.75 4.65
CA SER A 181 -16.79 4.41 5.18
C SER A 181 -15.31 4.04 5.16
N THR A 182 -14.91 3.18 6.08
CA THR A 182 -13.57 2.54 6.08
C THR A 182 -13.65 1.03 5.91
N VAL A 183 -14.84 0.51 5.54
CA VAL A 183 -15.04 -0.91 5.28
C VAL A 183 -14.12 -1.36 4.14
N GLY A 184 -13.28 -2.37 4.40
CA GLY A 184 -12.28 -2.86 3.46
C GLY A 184 -10.91 -2.21 3.54
N TRP A 185 -10.75 -1.19 4.38
CA TRP A 185 -9.45 -0.67 4.79
C TRP A 185 -9.09 -1.20 6.18
N SER A 186 -7.99 -1.94 6.28
CA SER A 186 -7.62 -2.61 7.52
C SER A 186 -7.08 -1.63 8.55
N ILE A 187 -7.88 -1.32 9.57
CA ILE A 187 -7.41 -0.48 10.70
C ILE A 187 -6.23 -1.10 11.45
N HIS A 188 -6.13 -2.43 11.49
CA HIS A 188 -5.02 -3.12 12.14
C HIS A 188 -3.69 -2.85 11.43
N ASN A 189 -3.70 -2.68 10.10
CA ASN A 189 -2.52 -2.21 9.36
C ASN A 189 -2.10 -0.83 9.90
N ILE A 190 -3.05 0.09 10.03
CA ILE A 190 -2.80 1.48 10.45
C ILE A 190 -2.30 1.54 11.89
N LEU A 191 -2.89 0.78 12.80
CA LEU A 191 -2.46 0.75 14.20
C LEU A 191 -1.04 0.21 14.35
N LEU A 192 -0.66 -0.80 13.55
CA LEU A 192 0.70 -1.33 13.52
C LEU A 192 1.69 -0.36 12.88
N ASP A 193 1.29 0.33 11.81
CA ASP A 193 2.12 1.38 11.17
C ASP A 193 2.38 2.53 12.15
N PHE A 194 1.33 3.01 12.82
CA PHE A 194 1.40 4.04 13.85
C PHE A 194 2.29 3.62 15.01
N THR A 195 2.15 2.38 15.47
CA THR A 195 2.98 1.83 16.55
C THR A 195 4.45 1.80 16.14
N GLY A 196 4.74 1.36 14.91
CA GLY A 196 6.09 1.38 14.35
C GLY A 196 6.66 2.81 14.27
N GLY A 197 5.89 3.76 13.72
CA GLY A 197 6.29 5.16 13.62
C GLY A 197 6.54 5.80 14.99
N ALA A 198 5.62 5.62 15.93
CA ALA A 198 5.72 6.18 17.27
C ALA A 198 6.92 5.63 18.05
N LEU A 199 7.14 4.31 18.00
CA LEU A 199 8.29 3.67 18.64
C LEU A 199 9.61 4.08 17.97
N SER A 200 9.65 4.24 16.64
CA SER A 200 10.84 4.72 15.92
C SER A 200 11.21 6.15 16.32
N ILE A 201 10.25 7.06 16.45
CA ILE A 201 10.52 8.42 16.93
C ILE A 201 10.90 8.39 18.42
N GLY A 202 10.24 7.55 19.22
CA GLY A 202 10.58 7.35 20.63
C GLY A 202 12.01 6.88 20.84
N GLN A 203 12.49 5.96 20.01
CA GLN A 203 13.89 5.50 20.03
C GLN A 203 14.84 6.66 19.72
N LEU A 204 14.58 7.45 18.67
CA LEU A 204 15.43 8.59 18.32
C LEU A 204 15.53 9.63 19.45
N VAL A 205 14.42 9.92 20.13
CA VAL A 205 14.40 10.82 21.29
C VAL A 205 15.19 10.22 22.47
N LEU A 206 15.04 8.93 22.72
CA LEU A 206 15.77 8.22 23.77
C LEU A 206 17.29 8.22 23.49
N ASP A 207 17.70 7.92 22.26
CA ASP A 207 19.10 7.89 21.85
C ASP A 207 19.74 9.27 21.99
N ALA A 208 19.05 10.33 21.55
CA ALA A 208 19.50 11.72 21.71
C ALA A 208 19.62 12.14 23.18
N TYR A 209 18.70 11.67 24.02
CA TYR A 209 18.76 11.91 25.47
C TYR A 209 19.95 11.20 26.12
N ILE A 210 20.21 9.94 25.75
CA ILE A 210 21.32 9.13 26.30
C ILE A 210 22.67 9.68 25.84
N SER A 211 22.80 10.04 24.56
CA SER A 211 24.04 10.57 24.00
C SER A 211 24.34 12.01 24.43
N GLY A 212 23.32 12.73 24.95
CA GLY A 212 23.38 14.17 25.18
C GLY A 212 23.45 14.99 23.89
N ASP A 213 23.31 14.34 22.73
CA ASP A 213 23.42 14.94 21.40
C ASP A 213 22.08 14.87 20.66
N TRP A 214 21.41 16.02 20.62
CA TRP A 214 20.14 16.21 19.90
C TRP A 214 20.34 16.46 18.41
N SER A 215 21.59 16.69 17.96
CA SER A 215 21.87 16.93 16.55
C SER A 215 21.51 15.73 15.68
N GLY A 216 21.50 14.51 16.24
CA GLY A 216 21.04 13.30 15.58
C GLY A 216 19.55 13.32 15.16
N ILE A 217 18.69 14.07 15.86
CA ILE A 217 17.27 14.23 15.47
C ILE A 217 17.16 15.16 14.25
N SER A 218 17.95 16.23 14.20
CA SER A 218 18.04 17.12 13.03
C SER A 218 18.90 16.57 11.89
N GLY A 219 19.79 15.62 12.20
CA GLY A 219 20.79 15.05 11.29
C GLY A 219 20.27 13.91 10.42
N ASP A 220 19.12 13.32 10.76
CA ASP A 220 18.39 12.34 9.94
C ASP A 220 16.97 12.85 9.58
N PRO A 221 16.87 13.92 8.76
CA PRO A 221 15.59 14.51 8.38
C PRO A 221 14.71 13.53 7.59
N VAL A 222 15.30 12.49 7.01
CA VAL A 222 14.59 11.47 6.24
C VAL A 222 13.86 10.51 7.19
N LYS A 223 14.55 9.93 8.18
CA LYS A 223 13.92 9.03 9.16
C LYS A 223 12.87 9.75 10.00
N PHE A 224 13.18 10.97 10.45
CA PHE A 224 12.20 11.81 11.16
C PHE A 224 11.00 12.16 10.27
N GLY A 225 11.24 12.59 9.02
CA GLY A 225 10.19 12.96 8.08
C GLY A 225 9.28 11.79 7.69
N LEU A 226 9.84 10.60 7.47
CA LEU A 226 9.07 9.39 7.16
C LEU A 226 8.22 8.93 8.35
N GLY A 227 8.79 8.92 9.56
CA GLY A 227 8.06 8.58 10.78
C GLY A 227 6.92 9.55 11.06
N PHE A 228 7.18 10.86 10.94
CA PHE A 228 6.15 11.89 11.11
C PHE A 228 5.02 11.76 10.08
N LEU A 229 5.37 11.56 8.81
CA LEU A 229 4.39 11.42 7.73
C LEU A 229 3.49 10.19 7.93
N SER A 230 4.07 9.06 8.33
CA SER A 230 3.32 7.83 8.65
C SER A 230 2.32 8.11 9.78
N ILE A 231 2.79 8.66 10.92
CA ILE A 231 1.92 9.03 12.05
C ILE A 231 0.81 9.99 11.63
N ALA A 232 1.10 11.00 10.81
CA ALA A 232 0.11 11.98 10.37
C ALA A 232 -1.02 11.33 9.56
N PHE A 233 -0.71 10.48 8.58
CA PHE A 233 -1.73 9.75 7.81
C PHE A 233 -2.47 8.75 8.68
N ASP A 234 -1.79 8.07 9.60
CA ASP A 234 -2.40 7.11 10.50
C ASP A 234 -3.44 7.76 11.41
N LEU A 235 -3.13 8.94 11.97
CA LEU A 235 -4.10 9.73 12.74
C LEU A 235 -5.33 10.12 11.93
N VAL A 236 -5.16 10.44 10.64
CA VAL A 236 -6.29 10.70 9.72
C VAL A 236 -7.13 9.44 9.55
N PHE A 237 -6.51 8.28 9.29
CA PHE A 237 -7.24 7.02 9.13
C PHE A 237 -7.93 6.57 10.42
N MET A 238 -7.27 6.72 11.57
CA MET A 238 -7.85 6.45 12.89
C MET A 238 -9.05 7.37 13.16
N THR A 239 -8.95 8.65 12.81
CA THR A 239 -10.06 9.61 12.91
C THR A 239 -11.22 9.21 12.00
N GLN A 240 -10.95 8.88 10.73
CA GLN A 240 -11.97 8.39 9.81
C GLN A 240 -12.64 7.12 10.34
N HIS A 241 -11.88 6.20 10.95
CA HIS A 241 -12.38 4.90 11.37
C HIS A 241 -13.14 4.92 12.71
N PHE A 242 -12.59 5.59 13.73
CA PHE A 242 -13.12 5.56 15.10
C PHE A 242 -14.08 6.72 15.41
N ILE A 243 -13.94 7.85 14.72
CA ILE A 243 -14.71 9.06 15.02
C ILE A 243 -15.77 9.29 13.93
N LEU A 244 -15.35 9.49 12.67
CA LEU A 244 -16.26 9.93 11.61
C LEU A 244 -17.16 8.79 11.08
N TYR A 245 -16.59 7.62 10.81
CA TYR A 245 -17.28 6.51 10.13
C TYR A 245 -17.41 5.28 11.03
N ARG A 246 -17.81 5.49 12.29
CA ARG A 246 -17.94 4.42 13.30
C ARG A 246 -19.10 3.46 13.02
N ASN A 247 -20.23 3.97 12.52
CA ASN A 247 -21.47 3.22 12.30
C ASN A 247 -21.53 2.68 10.86
N ARG A 248 -20.58 1.81 10.51
CA ARG A 248 -20.44 1.26 9.15
C ARG A 248 -20.77 -0.22 9.14
N GLU A 249 -21.50 -0.69 8.13
CA GLU A 249 -21.83 -2.10 7.95
C GLU A 249 -20.95 -2.73 6.87
N ASP A 250 -20.33 -3.88 7.18
CA ASP A 250 -19.57 -4.67 6.20
C ASP A 250 -20.43 -5.80 5.62
N PHE A 251 -21.13 -5.51 4.52
CA PHE A 251 -21.97 -6.47 3.81
C PHE A 251 -21.22 -7.68 3.23
N TYR A 252 -19.88 -7.62 3.19
CA TYR A 252 -19.02 -8.66 2.64
C TYR A 252 -18.29 -9.47 3.71
N ALA A 253 -18.55 -9.19 4.99
CA ALA A 253 -18.01 -10.00 6.08
C ALA A 253 -18.69 -11.38 6.09
N PRO A 254 -17.92 -12.49 6.18
CA PRO A 254 -18.50 -13.82 6.38
C PRO A 254 -19.39 -13.87 7.64
N LEU A 255 -20.48 -14.65 7.61
CA LEU A 255 -21.38 -14.83 8.76
C LEU A 255 -20.64 -15.24 10.05
N SER A 256 -19.57 -16.02 9.93
CA SER A 256 -18.70 -16.41 11.06
C SER A 256 -17.95 -15.23 11.70
N MET A 257 -17.72 -14.13 10.96
CA MET A 257 -17.15 -12.90 11.50
C MET A 257 -18.20 -12.04 12.21
N MET A 258 -19.43 -12.04 11.69
CA MET A 258 -20.57 -11.34 12.33
C MET A 258 -21.01 -12.03 13.63
N GLU A 259 -20.91 -13.36 13.71
CA GLU A 259 -21.21 -14.15 14.92
C GLU A 259 -20.24 -13.87 16.08
N ASN A 260 -18.95 -13.66 15.80
CA ASN A 260 -17.96 -13.30 16.82
C ASN A 260 -18.12 -11.86 17.37
N ASN A 261 -18.73 -10.95 16.60
CA ASN A 261 -18.93 -9.57 17.01
C ASN A 261 -20.29 -9.33 17.71
N GLY A 262 -21.08 -10.38 17.97
CA GLY A 262 -22.35 -10.28 18.69
C GLY A 262 -23.53 -9.70 17.89
N GLU A 263 -23.34 -9.34 16.62
CA GLU A 263 -24.34 -8.67 15.77
C GLU A 263 -25.21 -9.63 14.93
N ALA A 264 -24.96 -10.94 15.02
CA ALA A 264 -25.53 -11.96 14.13
C ALA A 264 -27.06 -12.06 14.07
N ARG A 265 -27.79 -11.53 15.07
CA ARG A 265 -29.25 -11.65 15.15
C ARG A 265 -29.99 -10.61 14.30
N GLU A 266 -29.44 -9.40 14.18
CA GLU A 266 -29.99 -8.32 13.34
C GLU A 266 -29.59 -8.53 11.87
N SER A 267 -28.36 -8.98 11.60
CA SER A 267 -27.87 -9.23 10.22
C SER A 267 -28.63 -10.37 9.51
N LYS A 268 -29.02 -11.43 10.23
CA LYS A 268 -29.88 -12.50 9.69
C LYS A 268 -31.28 -12.01 9.32
N LYS A 269 -31.83 -11.03 10.05
CA LYS A 269 -33.09 -10.37 9.69
C LYS A 269 -32.92 -9.43 8.49
N LEU A 270 -31.80 -8.69 8.42
CA LEU A 270 -31.52 -7.76 7.33
C LEU A 270 -31.33 -8.47 5.98
N LEU A 271 -30.63 -9.61 5.95
CA LEU A 271 -30.48 -10.48 4.77
C LEU A 271 -31.83 -11.01 4.24
N LEU A 272 -32.86 -11.04 5.09
CA LEU A 272 -34.21 -11.48 4.75
C LEU A 272 -35.15 -10.32 4.37
N LEU A 273 -34.70 -9.05 4.48
CA LEU A 273 -35.53 -7.91 4.12
C LEU A 273 -35.78 -7.84 2.60
N PRO A 274 -36.99 -7.41 2.16
CA PRO A 274 -37.33 -7.30 0.74
C PRO A 274 -36.37 -6.41 -0.05
N SER A 275 -35.84 -5.34 0.55
CA SER A 275 -34.85 -4.44 -0.05
C SER A 275 -33.55 -5.15 -0.45
N HIS A 276 -33.15 -6.21 0.27
CA HIS A 276 -31.98 -7.03 -0.04
C HIS A 276 -32.21 -7.94 -1.27
N LYS A 277 -33.43 -8.49 -1.44
CA LYS A 277 -33.80 -9.19 -2.68
C LYS A 277 -33.84 -8.25 -3.86
N THR A 278 -34.32 -7.01 -3.67
CA THR A 278 -34.36 -5.98 -4.70
C THR A 278 -32.98 -5.50 -5.10
N TYR A 279 -32.04 -5.30 -4.15
CA TYR A 279 -30.65 -4.93 -4.49
C TYR A 279 -29.93 -6.04 -5.28
N LEU A 280 -30.09 -7.30 -4.89
CA LEU A 280 -29.54 -8.45 -5.62
C LEU A 280 -30.23 -8.69 -6.97
N SER A 281 -31.51 -8.37 -7.10
CA SER A 281 -32.22 -8.45 -8.38
C SER A 281 -31.84 -7.31 -9.32
N MET A 282 -31.68 -6.08 -8.82
CA MET A 282 -31.19 -4.93 -9.57
C MET A 282 -29.76 -5.17 -10.09
N GLN A 283 -28.86 -5.72 -9.26
CA GLN A 283 -27.52 -6.11 -9.74
C GLN A 283 -27.55 -7.25 -10.77
N ARG A 284 -28.53 -8.17 -10.71
CA ARG A 284 -28.71 -9.20 -11.75
C ARG A 284 -29.32 -8.65 -13.04
N GLU A 285 -30.18 -7.64 -12.96
CA GLU A 285 -30.76 -6.95 -14.11
C GLU A 285 -29.73 -6.08 -14.81
N ASP A 286 -28.95 -5.27 -14.08
CA ASP A 286 -27.85 -4.49 -14.66
C ASP A 286 -26.78 -5.38 -15.31
N ALA A 287 -26.51 -6.56 -14.73
CA ALA A 287 -25.62 -7.58 -15.31
C ALA A 287 -26.23 -8.33 -16.52
N ARG A 288 -27.54 -8.27 -16.75
CA ARG A 288 -28.19 -8.76 -17.98
C ARG A 288 -28.20 -7.68 -19.07
N VAL A 289 -28.49 -6.44 -18.69
CA VAL A 289 -28.57 -5.29 -19.60
C VAL A 289 -27.19 -4.90 -20.15
N SER A 290 -26.11 -5.18 -19.40
CA SER A 290 -24.73 -4.87 -19.80
C SER A 290 -24.00 -5.97 -20.58
N ARG A 291 -24.66 -7.10 -20.91
CA ARG A 291 -24.08 -8.11 -21.81
C ARG A 291 -24.20 -7.62 -23.25
N PRO A 292 -23.10 -7.52 -24.03
CA PRO A 292 -23.23 -7.34 -25.46
C PRO A 292 -23.98 -8.55 -26.04
N ALA A 293 -24.97 -8.29 -26.90
CA ALA A 293 -25.72 -9.33 -27.61
C ALA A 293 -24.74 -10.32 -28.22
N SER A 294 -24.95 -11.61 -27.99
CA SER A 294 -24.09 -12.62 -28.57
C SER A 294 -24.26 -12.58 -30.09
N MET A 295 -23.19 -12.89 -30.83
CA MET A 295 -23.17 -12.88 -32.31
C MET A 295 -24.26 -13.77 -32.96
N LYS A 296 -24.96 -14.61 -32.19
CA LYS A 296 -26.11 -15.41 -32.64
C LYS A 296 -27.41 -14.62 -32.81
N ASP A 297 -27.56 -13.47 -32.14
CA ASP A 297 -28.80 -12.68 -32.18
C ASP A 297 -28.83 -11.71 -33.38
N LEU A 298 -27.71 -11.56 -34.10
CA LEU A 298 -27.57 -10.73 -35.31
C LEU A 298 -27.83 -11.49 -36.63
N GLU A 299 -27.93 -12.83 -36.60
CA GLU A 299 -28.19 -13.65 -37.81
C GLU A 299 -29.68 -13.91 -38.07
N LEU A 300 -30.59 -13.47 -37.20
CA LEU A 300 -32.05 -13.64 -37.37
C LEU A 300 -32.74 -12.42 -38.03
N GLY A 301 -31.97 -11.53 -38.65
CA GLY A 301 -32.46 -10.25 -39.20
C GLY A 301 -32.39 -10.09 -40.72
N PHE A 302 -32.20 -11.14 -41.50
CA PHE A 302 -32.29 -11.08 -42.97
C PHE A 302 -33.54 -11.82 -43.46
N ASP A 303 -34.60 -11.04 -43.65
CA ASP A 303 -35.86 -11.46 -44.27
C ASP A 303 -35.70 -11.37 -45.79
N ASP A 304 -35.55 -12.53 -46.44
CA ASP A 304 -35.30 -12.68 -47.88
C ASP A 304 -36.62 -12.77 -48.66
N SER A 305 -37.51 -11.78 -48.48
CA SER A 305 -38.81 -11.78 -49.15
C SER A 305 -39.24 -10.42 -49.70
N GLN A 306 -38.44 -9.82 -50.58
CA GLN A 306 -38.97 -8.83 -51.54
C GLN A 306 -38.26 -8.90 -52.90
N TYR A 307 -38.60 -9.93 -53.69
CA TYR A 307 -38.64 -9.81 -55.16
C TYR A 307 -39.76 -10.73 -55.69
N SER A 308 -40.97 -10.20 -55.77
CA SER A 308 -42.04 -10.73 -56.61
C SER A 308 -42.59 -9.59 -57.46
N THR A 309 -41.98 -9.41 -58.63
CA THR A 309 -42.52 -8.67 -59.76
C THR A 309 -43.81 -9.32 -60.25
N ARG A 310 -44.88 -8.54 -60.45
CA ARG A 310 -45.88 -8.79 -61.49
C ARG A 310 -46.57 -7.49 -61.95
N HIS A 311 -46.44 -7.28 -63.27
CA HIS A 311 -47.20 -6.43 -64.19
C HIS A 311 -47.03 -4.92 -64.12
#